data_AF-A0A6B3GRP0-F1
#
_entry.id   AF-A0A6B3GRP0-F1
#
_cell.length_a   1.000
_cell.length_b   1.000
_cell.length_c   1.000
_cell.angle_alpha   90.00
_cell.angle_beta   90.00
_cell.angle_gamma   90.00
#
_symmetry.space_group_name_H-M   'P 1'
#
loop_
_entity.id
_entity.type
_entity.pdbx_description
1 polymer ?
#
loop_
_entity_poly.entity_id
_entity_poly.type
_entity_poly.pdbx_seq_one_letter_code
_entity_poly.pdbx_strand_id
1 'polypeptide(L)' 'MTVRILRAAELTPAPWKNGGGLTREIATGPEGAGADAFDWRVSLADVTADGPFSA' A
#
# COMPACT_ATOMS: atom_id res chain seq x y z
N MET A 1 20.51 -15.56 0.85
CA MET A 1 19.47 -14.52 0.98
C MET A 1 19.51 -13.68 -0.29
N THR A 2 18.38 -13.53 -0.97
CA THR A 2 18.30 -12.68 -2.16
C THR A 2 17.73 -11.33 -1.74
N VAL A 3 18.42 -10.25 -2.08
CA VAL A 3 17.93 -8.89 -1.89
C VAL A 3 17.19 -8.47 -3.15
N ARG A 4 16.00 -7.89 -2.99
CA ARG A 4 15.21 -7.30 -4.08
C ARG A 4 15.04 -5.81 -3.80
N ILE A 5 15.26 -4.99 -4.84
CA ILE A 5 14.99 -3.56 -4.78
C ILE A 5 13.66 -3.29 -5.47
N LEU A 6 12.75 -2.66 -4.75
CA LEU A 6 11.47 -2.18 -5.26
C LEU A 6 11.57 -0.68 -5.53
N ARG A 7 11.35 -0.26 -6.78
CA ARG A 7 11.48 1.15 -7.17
C ARG A 7 10.14 1.84 -7.00
N ALA A 8 10.13 2.98 -6.30
CA ALA A 8 8.91 3.76 -6.07
C ALA A 8 8.18 4.14 -7.37
N ALA A 9 8.92 4.38 -8.46
CA ALA A 9 8.36 4.71 -9.77
C ALA A 9 7.56 3.56 -10.42
N GLU A 10 7.75 2.32 -9.96
CA GLU A 10 7.05 1.13 -10.47
C GLU A 10 5.78 0.80 -9.67
N LEU A 11 5.53 1.52 -8.56
CA LEU A 11 4.40 1.24 -7.69
C LEU A 11 3.14 1.99 -8.18
N THR A 12 2.11 1.23 -8.55
CA THR A 12 0.83 1.78 -9.01
C THR A 12 0.06 2.41 -7.84
N PRO A 13 -0.34 3.70 -7.94
CA PRO A 13 -1.20 4.32 -6.93
C PRO A 13 -2.64 3.83 -7.05
N ALA A 14 -3.25 3.51 -5.91
CA ALA A 14 -4.66 3.17 -5.78
C ALA A 14 -5.38 4.25 -4.94
N PRO A 15 -6.43 4.91 -5.47
CA PRO A 15 -7.16 5.92 -4.73
C PRO A 15 -7.97 5.32 -3.59
N TRP A 16 -8.08 6.05 -2.48
CA TRP A 16 -8.93 5.66 -1.36
C TRP A 16 -10.40 5.82 -1.71
N LYS A 17 -11.26 4.96 -1.14
CA LYS A 17 -12.71 5.01 -1.35
C LYS A 17 -13.34 6.35 -0.94
N ASN A 18 -12.77 7.03 0.06
CA ASN A 18 -13.23 8.34 0.54
C ASN A 18 -12.65 9.52 -0.25
N GLY A 19 -11.79 9.28 -1.25
CA GLY A 19 -11.13 10.33 -2.04
C GLY A 19 -10.07 11.15 -1.29
N GLY A 20 -9.75 10.83 -0.04
CA GLY A 20 -8.83 11.61 0.80
C GLY A 20 -7.34 11.32 0.60
N GLY A 21 -6.99 10.46 -0.36
CA GLY A 21 -5.62 10.05 -0.57
C GLY A 21 -5.42 8.91 -1.56
N LEU A 22 -4.16 8.48 -1.65
CA LEU A 22 -3.70 7.37 -2.48
C LEU A 22 -2.88 6.39 -1.63
N THR A 23 -2.92 5.11 -1.97
CA THR A 23 -1.99 4.09 -1.45
C THR A 23 -1.16 3.53 -2.59
N ARG A 24 0.15 3.39 -2.41
CA ARG A 24 1.04 2.57 -3.24
C ARG A 24 1.48 1.36 -2.42
N GLU A 25 1.09 0.16 -2.83
CA GLU A 25 1.56 -1.07 -2.18
C GLU A 25 3.05 -1.30 -2.49
N ILE A 26 3.84 -1.63 -1.47
CA ILE A 26 5.27 -1.95 -1.64
C ILE A 26 5.45 -3.47 -1.59
N ALA A 27 4.98 -4.12 -0.52
CA ALA A 27 5.09 -5.57 -0.38
C ALA A 27 4.07 -6.12 0.63
N THR A 28 3.74 -7.40 0.45
CA THR A 28 2.91 -8.20 1.37
C THR A 28 3.61 -9.51 1.70
N GLY A 29 3.29 -10.08 2.85
CA GLY A 29 3.61 -11.45 3.20
C GLY A 29 2.34 -12.22 3.50
N PRO A 30 2.05 -13.33 2.80
CA PRO A 30 2.73 -13.83 1.60
C PRO A 30 2.71 -12.85 0.42
N GLU A 31 3.65 -12.98 -0.52
CA GLU A 31 3.71 -12.10 -1.70
C GLU A 31 2.44 -12.22 -2.54
N GLY A 32 1.83 -11.08 -2.87
CA GLY A 32 0.59 -11.03 -3.65
C GLY A 32 -0.69 -11.33 -2.83
N ALA A 33 -0.58 -11.45 -1.50
CA ALA A 33 -1.75 -11.61 -0.65
C ALA A 33 -2.66 -10.37 -0.71
N GLY A 34 -3.96 -10.62 -0.85
CA GLY A 34 -4.99 -9.58 -0.85
C GLY A 34 -5.25 -9.00 0.55
N ALA A 35 -6.15 -8.01 0.62
CA ALA A 35 -6.37 -7.19 1.82
C ALA A 35 -6.72 -7.97 3.10
N ASP A 36 -7.34 -9.14 2.97
CA ASP A 36 -7.80 -9.96 4.10
C ASP A 36 -6.91 -11.21 4.31
N ALA A 37 -5.82 -11.35 3.55
CA ALA A 37 -5.01 -12.56 3.50
C ALA A 37 -3.52 -12.33 3.78
N PHE A 38 -3.09 -11.09 3.96
CA PHE A 38 -1.71 -10.79 4.33
C PHE A 38 -1.50 -10.92 5.85
N ASP A 39 -0.37 -11.49 6.25
CA ASP A 39 0.15 -11.44 7.61
C ASP A 39 0.78 -10.07 7.91
N TRP A 40 1.40 -9.48 6.87
CA TRP A 40 1.96 -8.13 6.93
C TRP A 40 1.88 -7.41 5.58
N ARG A 41 1.81 -6.08 5.63
CA ARG A 41 1.86 -5.20 4.45
C ARG A 41 2.72 -3.98 4.72
N VAL A 42 3.54 -3.62 3.75
CA VAL A 42 4.24 -2.33 3.68
C VAL A 42 3.67 -1.53 2.52
N SER A 43 3.32 -0.27 2.76
CA SER A 43 2.74 0.62 1.75
C SER A 43 3.08 2.07 2.02
N LEU A 44 3.02 2.91 0.98
CA LEU A 44 3.12 4.36 1.06
C LEU A 44 1.73 4.98 0.95
N ALA A 45 1.41 5.93 1.83
CA ALA A 45 0.15 6.68 1.84
C ALA A 45 0.39 8.16 1.53
N ASP A 46 -0.30 8.67 0.51
CA ASP A 46 -0.43 10.11 0.28
C ASP A 46 -1.74 10.57 0.93
N VAL A 47 -1.68 11.43 1.96
CA VAL A 47 -2.86 11.98 2.63
C VAL A 47 -3.09 13.41 2.14
N THR A 48 -4.19 13.64 1.42
CA THR A 48 -4.46 14.93 0.76
C THR A 48 -5.61 15.71 1.39
N ALA A 49 -6.36 15.10 2.30
CA ALA A 49 -7.44 15.73 3.05
C ALA A 49 -7.55 15.13 4.45
N ASP A 50 -8.08 15.91 5.39
CA ASP A 50 -8.38 15.46 6.74
C ASP A 50 -9.49 14.40 6.73
N GLY A 51 -9.39 13.42 7.62
CA GLY A 51 -10.38 12.37 7.78
C GLY A 51 -9.86 11.21 8.64
N PRO A 52 -10.74 10.31 9.08
CA PRO A 52 -10.33 9.14 9.83
C PRO A 52 -9.60 8.13 8.92
N PHE A 53 -8.64 7.40 9.50
CA PHE A 53 -8.16 6.16 8.89
C PHE A 53 -9.16 5.02 9.09
N SER A 54 -9.13 4.06 8.17
CA SER A 54 -9.84 2.80 8.34
C SER A 54 -9.39 2.10 9.62
N ALA A 55 -10.34 1.45 10.29
CA ALA A 55 -10.07 0.59 11.45
C ALA A 55 -9.46 -0.76 11.04
#